data_AF-A0A6L9QID5-F1
#
_entry.id   AF-A0A6L9QID5-F1
#
_cell.length_a   1.000
_cell.length_b   1.000
_cell.length_c   1.000
_cell.angle_alpha   90.00
_cell.angle_beta   90.00
_cell.angle_gamma   90.00
#
_symmetry.space_group_name_H-M   'P 1'
#
loop_
_entity.id
_entity.type
_entity.pdbx_description
1 polymer ?
#
loop_
_entity_poly.entity_id
_entity_poly.type
_entity_poly.pdbx_seq_one_letter_code
_entity_poly.pdbx_strand_id
1 'polypeptide(L)'
;MTAIAPVRLATPAVEWSVEVHRDEQALVGLADELRDLYDRSPAATPFQTYEWIRAWWGWYGTRGRLRLALVRCRGRLVAAAPLMAGVRYGFPVLVPLAGEQSDFTDFLLDPVYADGAVPHLARALLDERGWCALDLCEVRPGSVAHLVAAQWPRRTWRTPSSVCLELPAAGIDDVLGRLPRRTAGKMRAKLRKVDVRGITAESTPPERAAEAVHALLDLHALQWAGRPINPEHTRERFRRHLAEAAPGMVRDGRAAIMRYTWDDRLVASDLVFIGHRYVGAYLYGAIPDLRACVDVSLMMLRQNLAIARDRHRQGVSLLRGDEPYKLKWRPTPVRNERIILGRSAAAAAFAGLAQARGYVSARRHRGQEGHG
;
A
#
# COMPACT_ATOMS: atom_id res chain seq x y z
N MET A 1 55.25 40.69 -8.68
CA MET A 1 54.46 39.71 -7.91
C MET A 1 53.19 39.42 -8.68
N THR A 2 53.19 38.35 -9.47
CA THR A 2 52.06 37.97 -10.32
C THR A 2 51.13 37.07 -9.51
N ALA A 3 49.93 37.54 -9.21
CA ALA A 3 48.94 36.77 -8.47
C ALA A 3 48.38 35.66 -9.37
N ILE A 4 48.63 34.41 -9.00
CA ILE A 4 48.03 33.23 -9.63
C ILE A 4 46.59 33.12 -9.12
N ALA A 5 45.62 33.27 -10.01
CA ALA A 5 44.22 33.04 -9.69
C ALA A 5 43.99 31.53 -9.39
N PRO A 6 43.23 31.18 -8.35
CA PRO A 6 42.96 29.78 -8.04
C PRO A 6 42.07 29.17 -9.13
N VAL A 7 42.58 28.13 -9.79
CA VAL A 7 41.80 27.25 -10.65
C VAL A 7 40.76 26.55 -9.76
N ARG A 8 39.49 26.93 -9.90
CA ARG A 8 38.37 26.14 -9.38
C ARG A 8 38.34 24.83 -10.17
N LEU A 9 38.91 23.77 -9.59
CA LEU A 9 38.67 22.41 -10.05
C LEU A 9 37.16 22.15 -9.96
N ALA A 10 36.51 22.02 -11.11
CA ALA A 10 35.12 21.62 -11.17
C ALA A 10 34.99 20.27 -10.45
N THR A 11 34.14 20.21 -9.42
CA THR A 11 33.76 18.94 -8.80
C THR A 11 33.31 18.00 -9.91
N PRO A 12 33.84 16.76 -10.02
CA PRO A 12 33.39 15.85 -11.05
C PRO A 12 31.87 15.72 -10.96
N ALA A 13 31.18 16.00 -12.06
CA ALA A 13 29.73 15.92 -12.12
C ALA A 13 29.32 14.55 -11.56
N VAL A 14 28.41 14.55 -10.59
CA VAL A 14 27.90 13.30 -10.02
C VAL A 14 27.40 12.43 -11.17
N GLU A 15 27.93 11.21 -11.28
CA GLU A 15 27.54 10.29 -12.34
C GLU A 15 26.14 9.76 -12.06
N TRP A 16 25.17 10.21 -12.87
CA TRP A 16 23.79 9.75 -12.85
C TRP A 16 23.53 8.88 -14.07
N SER A 17 22.86 7.75 -13.87
CA SER A 17 22.34 6.94 -14.97
C SER A 17 20.87 6.63 -14.78
N VAL A 18 20.19 6.43 -15.90
CA VAL A 18 18.75 6.20 -15.96
C VAL A 18 18.49 5.04 -16.89
N GLU A 19 17.64 4.11 -16.45
CA GLU A 19 17.28 2.92 -17.21
C GLU A 19 15.77 2.72 -17.17
N VAL A 20 15.17 2.26 -18.27
CA VAL A 20 13.75 1.85 -18.30
C VAL A 20 13.67 0.43 -18.82
N HIS A 21 13.43 -0.51 -17.91
CA HIS A 21 13.29 -1.92 -18.21
C HIS A 21 11.87 -2.25 -18.62
N ARG A 22 11.75 -3.05 -19.70
CA ARG A 22 10.46 -3.49 -20.27
C ARG A 22 10.26 -5.00 -20.24
N ASP A 23 11.31 -5.72 -19.87
CA ASP A 23 11.32 -7.17 -19.76
C ASP A 23 11.15 -7.61 -18.30
N GLU A 24 10.37 -8.68 -18.10
CA GLU A 24 10.04 -9.20 -16.78
C GLU A 24 11.24 -9.83 -16.07
N GLN A 25 12.26 -10.30 -16.81
CA GLN A 25 13.49 -10.79 -16.19
C GLN A 25 14.25 -9.70 -15.44
N ALA A 26 14.06 -8.42 -15.80
CA ALA A 26 14.63 -7.31 -15.05
C ALA A 26 14.08 -7.25 -13.63
N LEU A 27 12.78 -7.52 -13.41
CA LEU A 27 12.23 -7.60 -12.05
C LEU A 27 12.93 -8.67 -11.24
N VAL A 28 13.22 -9.83 -11.83
CA VAL A 28 13.93 -10.92 -11.13
C VAL A 28 15.38 -10.53 -10.83
N GLY A 29 16.11 -10.02 -11.83
CA GLY A 29 17.52 -9.63 -11.68
C GLY A 29 17.76 -8.46 -10.72
N LEU A 30 16.77 -7.61 -10.50
CA LEU A 30 16.86 -6.43 -9.62
C LEU A 30 16.29 -6.67 -8.21
N ALA A 31 15.97 -7.92 -7.85
CA ALA A 31 15.30 -8.25 -6.59
C ALA A 31 16.00 -7.63 -5.36
N ASP A 32 17.31 -7.85 -5.24
CA ASP A 32 18.08 -7.41 -4.07
C ASP A 32 18.22 -5.89 -4.04
N GLU A 33 18.44 -5.25 -5.18
CA GLU A 33 18.51 -3.79 -5.26
C GLU A 33 17.18 -3.10 -4.94
N LEU A 34 16.05 -3.69 -5.36
CA LEU A 34 14.72 -3.15 -5.07
C LEU A 34 14.36 -3.30 -3.59
N ARG A 35 14.72 -4.42 -2.94
CA ARG A 35 14.59 -4.61 -1.48
C ARG A 35 15.43 -3.59 -0.72
N ASP A 36 16.69 -3.47 -1.11
CA ASP A 36 17.65 -2.53 -0.53
C ASP A 36 17.18 -1.07 -0.68
N LEU A 37 16.64 -0.69 -1.84
CA LEU A 37 16.04 0.63 -2.05
C LEU A 37 14.77 0.83 -1.22
N TYR A 38 13.90 -0.19 -1.11
CA TYR A 38 12.70 -0.12 -0.28
C TYR A 38 13.06 0.19 1.19
N ASP A 39 14.12 -0.41 1.71
CA ASP A 39 14.59 -0.19 3.08
C ASP A 39 15.08 1.23 3.33
N ARG A 40 15.67 1.86 2.32
CA ARG A 40 16.07 3.27 2.37
C ARG A 40 14.98 4.26 1.99
N SER A 41 13.78 3.80 1.65
CA SER A 41 12.66 4.64 1.24
C SER A 41 11.66 4.80 2.39
N PRO A 42 11.83 5.75 3.34
CA PRO A 42 10.99 5.85 4.54
C PRO A 42 9.52 6.20 4.25
N ALA A 43 9.23 6.74 3.06
CA ALA A 43 7.87 7.01 2.60
C ALA A 43 7.19 5.75 1.99
N ALA A 44 7.97 4.73 1.62
CA ALA A 44 7.44 3.54 0.98
C ALA A 44 6.50 2.77 1.91
N THR A 45 5.44 2.24 1.30
CA THR A 45 4.46 1.39 1.96
C THR A 45 4.72 -0.07 1.59
N PRO A 46 4.23 -1.06 2.35
CA PRO A 46 4.43 -2.48 2.02
C PRO A 46 4.01 -2.87 0.59
N PHE A 47 3.14 -2.07 -0.03
CA PHE A 47 2.71 -2.21 -1.42
C PHE A 47 3.79 -1.88 -2.47
N GLN A 48 4.94 -1.35 -2.06
CA GLN A 48 6.12 -1.15 -2.91
C GLN A 48 7.25 -2.16 -2.63
N THR A 49 7.00 -3.18 -1.79
CA THR A 49 7.98 -4.27 -1.58
C THR A 49 8.17 -5.10 -2.85
N TYR A 50 9.37 -5.67 -3.00
CA TYR A 50 9.70 -6.51 -4.14
C TYR A 50 8.74 -7.72 -4.23
N GLU A 51 8.51 -8.37 -3.11
CA GLU A 51 7.67 -9.57 -2.97
C GLU A 51 6.25 -9.30 -3.47
N TRP A 52 5.68 -8.15 -3.08
CA TRP A 52 4.35 -7.72 -3.52
C TRP A 52 4.32 -7.46 -5.02
N ILE A 53 5.25 -6.65 -5.52
CA ILE A 53 5.29 -6.23 -6.93
C ILE A 53 5.55 -7.44 -7.85
N ARG A 54 6.52 -8.29 -7.50
CA ARG A 54 6.87 -9.48 -8.27
C ARG A 54 5.70 -10.44 -8.34
N ALA A 55 5.12 -10.80 -7.19
CA ALA A 55 4.00 -11.73 -7.15
C ALA A 55 2.83 -11.17 -7.96
N TRP A 56 2.55 -9.86 -7.83
CA TRP A 56 1.50 -9.22 -8.62
C TRP A 56 1.78 -9.33 -10.12
N TRP A 57 3.02 -9.05 -10.57
CA TRP A 57 3.41 -9.18 -11.97
C TRP A 57 3.18 -10.60 -12.51
N GLY A 58 3.47 -11.63 -11.72
CA GLY A 58 3.26 -13.03 -12.13
C GLY A 58 1.81 -13.40 -12.41
N TRP A 59 0.84 -12.79 -11.70
CA TRP A 59 -0.58 -13.15 -11.78
C TRP A 59 -1.47 -12.13 -12.50
N TYR A 60 -1.03 -10.88 -12.60
CA TYR A 60 -1.77 -9.76 -13.19
C TYR A 60 -1.00 -9.05 -14.30
N GLY A 61 0.33 -9.16 -14.31
CA GLY A 61 1.17 -8.53 -15.30
C GLY A 61 0.84 -9.01 -16.71
N THR A 62 1.09 -8.14 -17.67
CA THR A 62 0.95 -8.48 -19.10
C THR A 62 2.32 -8.33 -19.76
N ARG A 63 2.78 -9.39 -20.41
CA ARG A 63 4.07 -9.41 -21.11
C ARG A 63 4.22 -8.20 -22.05
N GLY A 64 5.40 -7.59 -22.04
CA GLY A 64 5.72 -6.39 -22.83
C GLY A 64 5.15 -5.06 -22.29
N ARG A 65 4.32 -5.10 -21.23
CA ARG A 65 3.76 -3.88 -20.62
C ARG A 65 4.55 -3.36 -19.43
N LEU A 66 5.59 -4.05 -18.97
CA LEU A 66 6.39 -3.59 -17.84
C LEU A 66 7.07 -2.26 -18.19
N ARG A 67 7.08 -1.31 -17.27
CA ARG A 67 7.86 -0.06 -17.35
C ARG A 67 8.49 0.19 -15.99
N LEU A 68 9.63 -0.45 -15.75
CA LEU A 68 10.40 -0.24 -14.53
C LEU A 68 11.48 0.81 -14.80
N ALA A 69 11.20 2.06 -14.42
CA ALA A 69 12.18 3.14 -14.54
C ALA A 69 13.05 3.20 -13.29
N LEU A 70 14.36 3.28 -13.47
CA LEU A 70 15.38 3.27 -12.44
C LEU A 70 16.29 4.49 -12.58
N VAL A 71 16.73 5.03 -11.45
CA VAL A 71 17.74 6.07 -11.41
C VAL A 71 18.87 5.58 -10.50
N ARG A 72 20.10 5.70 -11.00
CA ARG A 72 21.31 5.37 -10.24
C ARG A 72 22.17 6.59 -10.04
N CYS A 73 22.85 6.63 -8.89
CA CYS A 73 23.89 7.59 -8.58
C CYS A 73 25.18 6.82 -8.25
N ARG A 74 26.23 7.03 -9.04
CA ARG A 74 27.51 6.28 -8.92
C ARG A 74 27.29 4.77 -8.88
N GLY A 75 26.47 4.26 -9.79
CA GLY A 75 26.10 2.84 -9.91
C GLY A 75 25.05 2.33 -8.91
N ARG A 76 24.79 3.02 -7.79
CA ARG A 76 23.80 2.59 -6.78
C ARG A 76 22.38 2.96 -7.19
N LEU A 77 21.42 2.04 -7.06
CA LEU A 77 20.00 2.32 -7.25
C LEU A 77 19.48 3.26 -6.14
N VAL A 78 18.97 4.43 -6.54
CA VAL A 78 18.49 5.48 -5.62
C VAL A 78 17.04 5.89 -5.84
N ALA A 79 16.44 5.56 -6.98
CA ALA A 79 14.99 5.69 -7.19
C ALA A 79 14.46 4.65 -8.17
N ALA A 80 13.21 4.24 -7.98
CA ALA A 80 12.52 3.32 -8.89
C ALA A 80 11.04 3.67 -9.02
N ALA A 81 10.53 3.63 -10.26
CA ALA A 81 9.11 3.70 -10.56
C ALA A 81 8.65 2.36 -11.17
N PRO A 82 8.11 1.44 -10.35
CA PRO A 82 7.53 0.19 -10.83
C PRO A 82 6.17 0.45 -11.48
N LEU A 83 6.14 0.54 -12.81
CA LEU A 83 4.93 0.84 -13.58
C LEU A 83 4.59 -0.24 -14.60
N MET A 84 3.36 -0.18 -15.10
CA MET A 84 2.87 -0.94 -16.24
C MET A 84 2.17 0.00 -17.23
N ALA A 85 2.41 -0.22 -18.52
CA ALA A 85 1.62 0.37 -19.59
C ALA A 85 0.22 -0.23 -19.61
N GLY A 86 -0.81 0.60 -19.70
CA GLY A 86 -2.20 0.17 -19.70
C GLY A 86 -3.06 1.07 -20.54
N VAL A 87 -4.36 0.77 -20.56
CA VAL A 87 -5.37 1.61 -21.19
C VAL A 87 -6.44 1.92 -20.16
N ARG A 88 -6.73 3.21 -19.94
CA ARG A 88 -7.82 3.67 -19.08
C ARG A 88 -8.67 4.68 -19.83
N TYR A 89 -9.97 4.43 -19.88
CA TYR A 89 -10.94 5.28 -20.60
C TYR A 89 -10.63 5.46 -22.09
N GLY A 90 -9.98 4.47 -22.71
CA GLY A 90 -9.52 4.53 -24.10
C GLY A 90 -8.17 5.24 -24.30
N PHE A 91 -7.53 5.72 -23.24
CA PHE A 91 -6.24 6.41 -23.30
C PHE A 91 -5.09 5.50 -22.86
N PRO A 92 -3.94 5.52 -23.57
CA PRO A 92 -2.76 4.81 -23.12
C PRO A 92 -2.13 5.53 -21.92
N VAL A 93 -1.95 4.81 -20.81
CA VAL A 93 -1.46 5.37 -19.55
C VAL A 93 -0.37 4.50 -18.95
N LEU A 94 0.46 5.10 -18.09
CA LEU A 94 1.27 4.34 -17.14
C LEU A 94 0.54 4.28 -15.80
N VAL A 95 0.49 3.09 -15.20
CA VAL A 95 -0.10 2.85 -13.88
C VAL A 95 0.89 2.15 -12.96
N PRO A 96 0.85 2.37 -11.64
CA PRO A 96 1.68 1.63 -10.69
C PRO A 96 1.44 0.14 -10.76
N LEU A 97 2.50 -0.66 -10.64
CA LEU A 97 2.37 -2.09 -10.41
C LEU A 97 1.57 -2.34 -9.14
N ALA A 98 0.69 -3.34 -9.21
CA ALA A 98 -0.23 -3.68 -8.12
C ALA A 98 -1.22 -2.59 -7.68
N GLY A 99 -1.33 -1.46 -8.40
CA GLY A 99 -2.14 -0.32 -7.95
C GLY A 99 -3.64 -0.59 -7.72
N GLU A 100 -4.19 -1.66 -8.29
CA GLU A 100 -5.59 -2.06 -8.06
C GLU A 100 -5.77 -2.94 -6.81
N GLN A 101 -4.72 -3.63 -6.38
CA GLN A 101 -4.68 -4.49 -5.18
C GLN A 101 -4.00 -3.79 -3.99
N SER A 102 -3.35 -2.65 -4.24
CA SER A 102 -2.67 -1.83 -3.24
C SER A 102 -3.58 -0.72 -2.71
N ASP A 103 -3.50 -0.46 -1.40
CA ASP A 103 -4.20 0.67 -0.77
C ASP A 103 -3.45 1.99 -0.90
N PHE A 104 -2.16 1.94 -1.24
CA PHE A 104 -1.34 3.10 -1.53
C PHE A 104 -0.47 2.85 -2.77
N THR A 105 -0.32 3.87 -3.61
CA THR A 105 0.67 3.86 -4.70
C THR A 105 1.71 4.93 -4.50
N ASP A 106 2.96 4.56 -4.81
CA ASP A 106 4.09 5.47 -4.73
C ASP A 106 5.25 4.97 -5.59
N PHE A 107 6.28 5.81 -5.70
CA PHE A 107 7.61 5.44 -6.16
C PHE A 107 8.51 5.10 -4.98
N LEU A 108 9.65 4.45 -5.28
CA LEU A 108 10.73 4.28 -4.32
C LEU A 108 11.79 5.36 -4.56
N LEU A 109 12.33 5.91 -3.48
CA LEU A 109 13.35 6.96 -3.52
C LEU A 109 14.10 6.97 -2.19
N ASP A 110 15.43 6.92 -2.30
CA ASP A 110 16.32 7.26 -1.21
C ASP A 110 16.33 8.80 -1.04
N PRO A 111 15.83 9.33 0.09
CA PRO A 111 15.67 10.77 0.30
C PRO A 111 17.01 11.52 0.30
N VAL A 112 18.14 10.84 0.56
CA VAL A 112 19.48 11.43 0.47
C VAL A 112 19.78 11.94 -0.93
N TYR A 113 19.19 11.32 -1.95
CA TYR A 113 19.43 11.63 -3.36
C TYR A 113 18.27 12.37 -4.02
N ALA A 114 17.28 12.83 -3.26
CA ALA A 114 16.03 13.38 -3.80
C ALA A 114 16.24 14.50 -4.85
N ASP A 115 17.12 15.45 -4.56
CA ASP A 115 17.37 16.62 -5.42
C ASP A 115 17.87 16.24 -6.82
N GLY A 116 18.66 15.18 -6.92
CA GLY A 116 19.16 14.67 -8.21
C GLY A 116 18.26 13.59 -8.81
N ALA A 117 17.74 12.67 -8.00
CA ALA A 117 17.01 11.52 -8.48
C ALA A 117 15.62 11.88 -9.03
N VAL A 118 14.93 12.86 -8.44
CA VAL A 118 13.58 13.26 -8.87
C VAL A 118 13.58 13.84 -10.30
N PRO A 119 14.44 14.81 -10.67
CA PRO A 119 14.54 15.28 -12.05
C PRO A 119 14.90 14.18 -13.06
N HIS A 120 15.84 13.30 -12.71
CA HIS A 120 16.25 12.19 -13.57
C HIS A 120 15.11 11.19 -13.78
N LEU A 121 14.36 10.85 -12.72
CA LEU A 121 13.19 9.99 -12.81
C LEU A 121 12.09 10.60 -13.68
N ALA A 122 11.80 11.90 -13.48
CA ALA A 122 10.80 12.61 -14.25
C ALA A 122 11.14 12.63 -15.75
N ARG A 123 12.42 12.89 -16.07
CA ARG A 123 12.91 12.86 -17.45
C ARG A 123 12.84 11.46 -18.06
N ALA A 124 13.27 10.44 -17.33
CA ALA A 124 13.19 9.03 -17.74
C ALA A 124 11.77 8.65 -18.21
N LEU A 125 10.79 9.01 -17.39
CA LEU A 125 9.39 8.71 -17.66
C LEU A 125 8.88 9.49 -18.87
N LEU A 126 9.21 10.77 -19.01
CA LEU A 126 8.80 11.59 -20.15
C LEU A 126 9.39 11.12 -21.48
N ASP A 127 10.63 10.65 -21.46
CA ASP A 127 11.33 10.10 -22.62
C ASP A 127 10.74 8.75 -23.06
N GLU A 128 10.13 8.00 -22.13
CA GLU A 128 9.33 6.81 -22.47
C GLU A 128 8.13 7.20 -23.34
N ARG A 129 8.04 6.60 -24.53
CA ARG A 129 6.97 6.88 -25.50
C ARG A 129 5.77 5.93 -25.31
N GLY A 130 4.67 6.23 -26.01
CA GLY A 130 3.51 5.33 -26.08
C GLY A 130 2.43 5.52 -25.01
N TRP A 131 2.52 6.58 -24.18
CA TRP A 131 1.52 6.90 -23.17
C TRP A 131 1.20 8.40 -23.16
N CYS A 132 0.02 8.78 -22.64
CA CYS A 132 -0.42 10.17 -22.54
C CYS A 132 -0.38 10.72 -21.12
N ALA A 133 -0.71 9.92 -20.10
CA ALA A 133 -0.64 10.29 -18.70
C ALA A 133 -0.14 9.14 -17.80
N LEU A 134 0.49 9.46 -16.68
CA LEU A 134 0.83 8.53 -15.61
C LEU A 134 -0.20 8.77 -14.49
N ASP A 135 -0.92 7.71 -14.13
CA ASP A 135 -2.10 7.76 -13.25
C ASP A 135 -1.82 7.06 -11.92
N LEU A 136 -1.43 7.85 -10.91
CA LEU A 136 -1.21 7.39 -9.54
C LEU A 136 -2.49 7.60 -8.73
N CYS A 137 -3.21 6.52 -8.45
CA CYS A 137 -4.35 6.56 -7.52
C CYS A 137 -3.85 6.30 -6.09
N GLU A 138 -4.54 6.82 -5.07
CA GLU A 138 -4.23 6.47 -3.68
C GLU A 138 -2.80 6.86 -3.23
N VAL A 139 -2.32 8.03 -3.66
CA VAL A 139 -1.05 8.61 -3.19
C VAL A 139 -1.26 9.17 -1.79
N ARG A 140 -0.47 8.71 -0.82
CA ARG A 140 -0.56 9.16 0.57
C ARG A 140 0.22 10.48 0.76
N PRO A 141 -0.23 11.39 1.65
CA PRO A 141 0.59 12.53 2.03
C PRO A 141 2.01 12.14 2.46
N GLY A 142 3.00 12.81 1.89
CA GLY A 142 4.43 12.55 2.12
C GLY A 142 5.06 11.51 1.18
N SER A 143 4.28 10.92 0.26
CA SER A 143 4.78 10.04 -0.80
C SER A 143 5.72 10.71 -1.78
N VAL A 144 6.65 9.92 -2.34
CA VAL A 144 7.62 10.33 -3.37
C VAL A 144 6.91 10.89 -4.61
N ALA A 145 5.75 10.34 -4.96
CA ALA A 145 4.90 10.84 -6.02
C ALA A 145 4.58 12.35 -5.90
N HIS A 146 4.47 12.92 -4.69
CA HIS A 146 4.28 14.36 -4.53
C HIS A 146 5.53 15.16 -4.91
N LEU A 147 6.72 14.65 -4.62
CA LEU A 147 8.00 15.26 -4.99
C LEU A 147 8.15 15.28 -6.52
N VAL A 148 7.90 14.13 -7.15
CA VAL A 148 7.91 14.02 -8.62
C VAL A 148 6.87 14.93 -9.24
N ALA A 149 5.66 14.99 -8.68
CA ALA A 149 4.59 15.85 -9.16
C ALA A 149 4.92 17.35 -9.06
N ALA A 150 5.65 17.76 -8.02
CA ALA A 150 6.08 19.14 -7.82
C ALA A 150 7.15 19.59 -8.82
N GLN A 151 7.99 18.66 -9.28
CA GLN A 151 9.05 18.90 -10.24
C GLN A 151 8.68 18.44 -11.67
N TRP A 152 7.44 18.03 -11.89
CA TRP A 152 6.99 17.55 -13.18
C TRP A 152 6.94 18.71 -14.18
N PRO A 153 7.67 18.66 -15.31
CA PRO A 153 7.80 19.80 -16.22
C PRO A 153 6.57 20.04 -17.12
N ARG A 154 5.53 19.22 -16.97
CA ARG A 154 4.27 19.32 -17.72
C ARG A 154 3.10 19.47 -16.77
N ARG A 155 1.89 19.56 -17.31
CA ARG A 155 0.68 19.75 -16.50
C ARG A 155 0.43 18.53 -15.60
N THR A 156 0.07 18.83 -14.35
CA THR A 156 -0.27 17.84 -13.32
C THR A 156 -1.67 18.14 -12.80
N TRP A 157 -2.45 17.10 -12.55
CA TRP A 157 -3.78 17.21 -11.94
C TRP A 157 -3.79 16.43 -10.63
N ARG A 158 -4.40 17.02 -9.60
CA ARG A 158 -4.58 16.40 -8.29
C ARG A 158 -6.05 16.43 -7.91
N THR A 159 -6.54 15.34 -7.36
CA THR A 159 -7.92 15.23 -6.85
C THR A 159 -7.91 14.42 -5.56
N PRO A 160 -8.80 14.69 -4.59
CA PRO A 160 -8.98 13.80 -3.46
C PRO A 160 -9.29 12.37 -3.89
N SER A 161 -8.74 11.40 -3.15
CA SER A 161 -9.03 9.97 -3.28
C SER A 161 -9.61 9.45 -1.95
N SER A 162 -9.38 8.17 -1.62
CA SER A 162 -9.92 7.54 -0.42
C SER A 162 -9.41 8.21 0.88
N VAL A 163 -10.18 8.03 1.95
CA VAL A 163 -9.71 8.30 3.32
C VAL A 163 -9.13 7.01 3.88
N CYS A 164 -7.99 7.13 4.53
CA CYS A 164 -7.46 6.12 5.43
C CYS A 164 -7.61 6.59 6.87
N LEU A 165 -7.96 5.65 7.75
CA LEU A 165 -8.22 5.94 9.16
C LEU A 165 -7.04 5.45 10.00
N GLU A 166 -6.37 6.35 10.72
CA GLU A 166 -5.15 6.03 11.46
C GLU A 166 -5.34 6.15 12.97
N LEU A 167 -4.77 5.21 13.71
CA LEU A 167 -4.73 5.18 15.16
C LEU A 167 -3.27 5.27 15.62
N PRO A 168 -2.99 5.98 16.73
CA PRO A 168 -1.64 6.05 17.27
C PRO A 168 -1.17 4.66 17.72
N ALA A 169 0.14 4.42 17.67
CA ALA A 169 0.74 3.23 18.26
C ALA A 169 0.68 3.37 19.79
N ALA A 170 -0.35 2.78 20.37
CA ALA A 170 -0.61 2.82 21.80
C ALA A 170 -1.17 1.48 22.26
N GLY A 171 -1.21 1.25 23.57
CA GLY A 171 -1.89 0.09 24.11
C GLY A 171 -3.38 0.12 23.76
N ILE A 172 -4.01 -1.04 23.67
CA ILE A 172 -5.46 -1.09 23.42
C ILE A 172 -6.23 -0.30 24.48
N ASP A 173 -5.78 -0.32 25.75
CA ASP A 173 -6.39 0.47 26.82
C ASP A 173 -6.29 1.97 26.63
N ASP A 174 -5.20 2.46 26.04
CA ASP A 174 -5.02 3.89 25.72
C ASP A 174 -5.99 4.30 24.60
N VAL A 175 -6.11 3.47 23.56
CA VAL A 175 -7.08 3.68 22.48
C VAL A 175 -8.51 3.68 23.03
N LEU A 176 -8.85 2.75 23.93
CA LEU A 176 -10.15 2.72 24.59
C LEU A 176 -10.35 3.90 25.56
N GLY A 177 -9.29 4.42 26.17
CA GLY A 177 -9.31 5.61 27.03
C GLY A 177 -9.74 6.89 26.30
N ARG A 178 -9.56 6.94 24.98
CA ARG A 178 -10.04 8.06 24.13
C ARG A 178 -11.55 8.05 23.92
N LEU A 179 -12.24 6.97 24.27
CA LEU A 179 -13.69 6.81 24.10
C LEU A 179 -14.46 7.32 25.32
N PRO A 180 -15.75 7.71 25.16
CA PRO A 180 -16.60 8.02 26.31
C PRO A 180 -16.64 6.87 27.33
N ARG A 181 -16.65 7.20 28.63
CA ARG A 181 -16.52 6.23 29.75
C ARG A 181 -17.41 4.99 29.60
N ARG A 182 -18.69 5.17 29.25
CA ARG A 182 -19.65 4.07 29.04
C ARG A 182 -19.25 3.15 27.88
N THR A 183 -18.78 3.72 26.78
CA THR A 183 -18.33 2.97 25.59
C THR A 183 -17.03 2.24 25.88
N ALA A 184 -16.05 2.90 26.51
CA ALA A 184 -14.79 2.29 26.92
C ALA A 184 -15.03 1.08 27.84
N GLY A 185 -15.90 1.21 28.84
CA GLY A 185 -16.29 0.11 29.74
C GLY A 185 -16.89 -1.10 29.01
N LYS A 186 -17.78 -0.85 28.03
CA LYS A 186 -18.35 -1.91 27.17
C LYS A 186 -17.28 -2.62 26.34
N MET A 187 -16.33 -1.89 25.76
CA MET A 187 -15.26 -2.47 24.95
C MET A 187 -14.27 -3.28 25.79
N ARG A 188 -13.90 -2.81 27.00
CA ARG A 188 -13.09 -3.60 27.94
C ARG A 188 -13.79 -4.89 28.36
N ALA A 189 -15.11 -4.83 28.61
CA ALA A 189 -15.89 -6.03 28.90
C ALA A 189 -15.89 -7.03 27.73
N LYS A 190 -15.95 -6.54 26.47
CA LYS A 190 -15.83 -7.38 25.28
C LYS A 190 -14.45 -8.02 25.15
N LEU A 191 -13.36 -7.30 25.42
CA LEU A 191 -12.01 -7.87 25.43
C LEU A 191 -11.87 -8.97 26.49
N ARG A 192 -12.35 -8.72 27.72
CA ARG A 192 -12.35 -9.77 28.76
C ARG A 192 -13.13 -11.02 28.34
N LYS A 193 -14.20 -10.89 27.56
CA LYS A 193 -14.91 -12.05 26.99
C LYS A 193 -14.07 -12.83 25.98
N VAL A 194 -13.21 -12.17 25.20
CA VAL A 194 -12.26 -12.85 24.31
C VAL A 194 -11.29 -13.68 25.15
N ASP A 195 -10.76 -13.08 26.22
CA ASP A 195 -9.74 -13.72 27.08
C ASP A 195 -10.33 -14.91 27.86
N VAL A 196 -11.52 -14.75 28.46
CA VAL A 196 -12.21 -15.82 29.21
C VAL A 196 -12.58 -17.00 28.31
N ARG A 197 -12.81 -16.78 27.01
CA ARG A 197 -13.12 -17.86 26.07
C ARG A 197 -11.90 -18.63 25.58
N GLY A 198 -10.69 -18.24 25.98
CA GLY A 198 -9.47 -18.94 25.58
C GLY A 198 -9.13 -18.81 24.11
N ILE A 199 -9.57 -17.73 23.43
CA ILE A 199 -9.18 -17.49 22.04
C ILE A 199 -7.71 -17.06 22.03
N THR A 200 -6.84 -17.88 21.46
CA THR A 200 -5.42 -17.58 21.31
C THR A 200 -5.15 -16.92 19.95
N ALA A 201 -4.08 -16.15 19.87
CA ALA A 201 -3.65 -15.46 18.65
C ALA A 201 -2.17 -15.69 18.45
N GLU A 202 -1.80 -16.23 17.28
CA GLU A 202 -0.41 -16.59 16.96
C GLU A 202 -0.03 -16.07 15.58
N SER A 203 1.20 -15.59 15.43
CA SER A 203 1.75 -15.22 14.12
C SER A 203 2.19 -16.47 13.37
N THR A 204 1.86 -16.53 12.08
CA THR A 204 2.29 -17.62 11.20
C THR A 204 3.76 -17.43 10.78
N PRO A 205 4.61 -18.46 10.84
CA PRO A 205 5.98 -18.38 10.33
C PRO A 205 6.02 -18.37 8.79
N PRO A 206 7.10 -17.88 8.15
CA PRO A 206 7.19 -17.72 6.70
C PRO A 206 6.88 -18.99 5.89
N GLU A 207 7.28 -20.16 6.39
CA GLU A 207 7.13 -21.46 5.73
C GLU A 207 5.66 -21.89 5.62
N ARG A 208 4.81 -21.40 6.54
CA ARG A 208 3.38 -21.70 6.61
C ARG A 208 2.52 -20.54 6.08
N ALA A 209 3.14 -19.44 5.65
CA ALA A 209 2.44 -18.22 5.28
C ALA A 209 1.49 -18.41 4.08
N ALA A 210 1.92 -19.14 3.04
CA ALA A 210 1.08 -19.40 1.87
C ALA A 210 -0.21 -20.18 2.23
N GLU A 211 -0.08 -21.23 3.04
CA GLU A 211 -1.21 -22.01 3.55
C GLU A 211 -2.13 -21.17 4.44
N ALA A 212 -1.55 -20.32 5.30
CA ALA A 212 -2.33 -19.43 6.13
C ALA A 212 -3.10 -18.38 5.32
N VAL A 213 -2.54 -17.88 4.20
CA VAL A 213 -3.27 -17.02 3.25
C VAL A 213 -4.45 -17.76 2.64
N HIS A 214 -4.29 -19.03 2.25
CA HIS A 214 -5.40 -19.82 1.72
C HIS A 214 -6.52 -19.97 2.76
N ALA A 215 -6.18 -20.36 3.99
CA ALA A 215 -7.16 -20.47 5.07
C ALA A 215 -7.83 -19.12 5.40
N LEU A 216 -7.07 -18.02 5.39
CA LEU A 216 -7.58 -16.66 5.54
C LEU A 216 -8.62 -16.34 4.46
N LEU A 217 -8.34 -16.64 3.20
CA LEU A 217 -9.23 -16.34 2.08
C LEU A 217 -10.49 -17.19 2.11
N ASP A 218 -10.40 -18.43 2.57
CA ASP A 218 -11.57 -19.30 2.74
C ASP A 218 -12.47 -18.78 3.87
N LEU A 219 -11.89 -18.36 5.00
CA LEU A 219 -12.61 -17.66 6.07
C LEU A 219 -13.18 -16.31 5.61
N HIS A 220 -12.46 -15.61 4.73
CA HIS A 220 -12.92 -14.36 4.16
C HIS A 220 -14.12 -14.60 3.24
N ALA A 221 -14.10 -15.59 2.36
CA ALA A 221 -15.27 -15.94 1.55
C ALA A 221 -16.47 -16.35 2.43
N LEU A 222 -16.22 -17.17 3.46
CA LEU A 222 -17.26 -17.66 4.36
C LEU A 222 -17.97 -16.52 5.11
N GLN A 223 -17.23 -15.53 5.63
CA GLN A 223 -17.85 -14.42 6.37
C GLN A 223 -18.79 -13.56 5.52
N TRP A 224 -18.59 -13.55 4.20
CA TRP A 224 -19.36 -12.76 3.23
C TRP A 224 -20.41 -13.60 2.49
N ALA A 225 -20.62 -14.87 2.86
CA ALA A 225 -21.66 -15.69 2.27
C ALA A 225 -23.05 -15.00 2.38
N GLY A 226 -23.75 -14.88 1.25
CA GLY A 226 -25.04 -14.19 1.16
C GLY A 226 -24.96 -12.66 1.24
N ARG A 227 -23.77 -12.06 1.13
CA ARG A 227 -23.54 -10.60 1.12
C ARG A 227 -22.60 -10.20 -0.01
N PRO A 228 -22.64 -8.94 -0.49
CA PRO A 228 -21.68 -8.47 -1.48
C PRO A 228 -20.24 -8.53 -0.94
N ILE A 229 -19.38 -9.25 -1.65
CA ILE A 229 -17.92 -9.28 -1.44
C ILE A 229 -17.24 -8.53 -2.58
N ASN A 230 -16.05 -7.98 -2.35
CA ASN A 230 -15.21 -7.53 -3.45
C ASN A 230 -15.00 -8.69 -4.46
N PRO A 231 -15.46 -8.59 -5.71
CA PRO A 231 -15.38 -9.68 -6.68
C PRO A 231 -13.95 -10.12 -6.98
N GLU A 232 -12.95 -9.28 -6.73
CA GLU A 232 -11.55 -9.67 -6.91
C GLU A 232 -11.09 -10.66 -5.83
N HIS A 233 -11.62 -10.58 -4.61
CA HIS A 233 -11.22 -11.44 -3.50
C HIS A 233 -11.64 -12.91 -3.69
N THR A 234 -12.54 -13.19 -4.63
CA THR A 234 -12.97 -14.55 -5.00
C THR A 234 -12.21 -15.11 -6.20
N ARG A 235 -11.31 -14.33 -6.81
CA ARG A 235 -10.54 -14.76 -7.98
C ARG A 235 -9.30 -15.55 -7.57
N GLU A 236 -9.00 -16.58 -8.35
CA GLU A 236 -7.81 -17.40 -8.12
C GLU A 236 -6.51 -16.60 -8.26
N ARG A 237 -6.43 -15.64 -9.19
CA ARG A 237 -5.26 -14.75 -9.32
C ARG A 237 -4.97 -13.94 -8.06
N PHE A 238 -6.00 -13.52 -7.31
CA PHE A 238 -5.83 -12.80 -6.04
C PHE A 238 -5.30 -13.73 -4.96
N ARG A 239 -5.88 -14.94 -4.85
CA ARG A 239 -5.39 -15.98 -3.94
C ARG A 239 -3.92 -16.30 -4.19
N ARG A 240 -3.54 -16.50 -5.45
CA ARG A 240 -2.17 -16.83 -5.84
C ARG A 240 -1.20 -15.70 -5.58
N HIS A 241 -1.58 -14.47 -5.91
CA HIS A 241 -0.77 -13.29 -5.63
C HIS A 241 -0.45 -13.14 -4.13
N LEU A 242 -1.45 -13.23 -3.26
CA LEU A 242 -1.22 -13.13 -1.82
C LEU A 242 -0.40 -14.30 -1.29
N ALA A 243 -0.69 -15.54 -1.72
CA ALA A 243 0.03 -16.72 -1.27
C ALA A 243 1.50 -16.75 -1.71
N GLU A 244 1.80 -16.13 -2.85
CA GLU A 244 3.17 -16.00 -3.36
C GLU A 244 3.94 -14.83 -2.71
N ALA A 245 3.29 -13.69 -2.46
CA ALA A 245 3.92 -12.54 -1.82
C ALA A 245 4.19 -12.77 -0.33
N ALA A 246 3.24 -13.38 0.38
CA ALA A 246 3.24 -13.42 1.84
C ALA A 246 4.49 -14.09 2.46
N PRO A 247 5.01 -15.24 1.98
CA PRO A 247 6.18 -15.87 2.59
C PRO A 247 7.40 -14.94 2.65
N GLY A 248 7.66 -14.21 1.55
CA GLY A 248 8.75 -13.23 1.50
C GLY A 248 8.49 -12.04 2.43
N MET A 249 7.29 -11.47 2.36
CA MET A 249 6.94 -10.32 3.20
C MET A 249 6.97 -10.66 4.70
N VAL A 250 6.56 -11.86 5.10
CA VAL A 250 6.62 -12.32 6.49
C VAL A 250 8.07 -12.52 6.93
N ARG A 251 8.91 -13.15 6.09
CA ARG A 251 10.34 -13.34 6.36
C ARG A 251 11.05 -12.01 6.59
N ASP A 252 10.75 -11.02 5.78
CA ASP A 252 11.41 -9.70 5.81
C ASP A 252 10.74 -8.74 6.82
N GLY A 253 9.78 -9.24 7.61
CA GLY A 253 9.08 -8.47 8.63
C GLY A 253 8.15 -7.39 8.09
N ARG A 254 7.77 -7.46 6.80
CA ARG A 254 6.87 -6.54 6.07
C ARG A 254 5.41 -6.98 6.06
N ALA A 255 5.12 -8.17 6.56
CA ALA A 255 3.77 -8.64 6.82
C ALA A 255 3.75 -9.56 8.06
N ALA A 256 2.55 -9.78 8.59
CA ALA A 256 2.24 -10.84 9.53
C ALA A 256 0.89 -11.45 9.15
N ILE A 257 0.74 -12.77 9.33
CA ILE A 257 -0.55 -13.44 9.21
C ILE A 257 -0.89 -13.98 10.59
N MET A 258 -1.86 -13.38 11.27
CA MET A 258 -2.30 -13.87 12.57
C MET A 258 -3.35 -14.94 12.38
N ARG A 259 -3.26 -15.97 13.21
CA ARG A 259 -4.23 -17.07 13.31
C ARG A 259 -4.88 -17.00 14.68
N TYR A 260 -6.21 -17.04 14.70
CA TYR A 260 -6.98 -17.04 15.92
C TYR A 260 -7.66 -18.39 16.09
N THR A 261 -7.35 -19.08 17.19
CA THR A 261 -7.86 -20.43 17.48
C THR A 261 -8.73 -20.43 18.72
N TRP A 262 -9.82 -21.19 18.67
CA TRP A 262 -10.75 -21.42 19.77
C TRP A 262 -11.11 -22.90 19.77
N ASP A 263 -10.86 -23.61 20.89
CA ASP A 263 -11.03 -25.07 21.02
C ASP A 263 -10.34 -25.84 19.86
N ASP A 264 -9.04 -25.54 19.66
CA ASP A 264 -8.17 -26.09 18.59
C ASP A 264 -8.65 -25.86 17.14
N ARG A 265 -9.71 -25.07 16.95
CA ARG A 265 -10.24 -24.72 15.63
C ARG A 265 -9.81 -23.32 15.23
N LEU A 266 -9.35 -23.17 13.99
CA LEU A 266 -9.12 -21.84 13.39
C LEU A 266 -10.48 -21.13 13.19
N VAL A 267 -10.69 -20.03 13.92
CA VAL A 267 -11.94 -19.27 13.90
C VAL A 267 -11.82 -17.93 13.19
N ALA A 268 -10.62 -17.36 13.13
CA ALA A 268 -10.33 -16.16 12.35
C ALA A 268 -8.86 -16.11 11.92
N SER A 269 -8.58 -15.28 10.93
CA SER A 269 -7.22 -14.92 10.53
C SER A 269 -7.23 -13.51 9.95
N ASP A 270 -6.10 -12.80 10.06
CA ASP A 270 -5.88 -11.56 9.33
C ASP A 270 -4.45 -11.48 8.75
N LEU A 271 -4.36 -10.88 7.57
CA LEU A 271 -3.13 -10.47 6.92
C LEU A 271 -2.92 -8.99 7.20
N VAL A 272 -1.79 -8.71 7.83
CA VAL A 272 -1.39 -7.39 8.31
C VAL A 272 -0.12 -7.00 7.59
N PHE A 273 -0.08 -5.81 7.01
CA PHE A 273 1.12 -5.26 6.40
C PHE A 273 1.88 -4.37 7.38
N ILE A 274 3.20 -4.50 7.40
CA ILE A 274 4.08 -3.81 8.35
C ILE A 274 5.01 -2.92 7.55
N GLY A 275 4.61 -1.64 7.43
CA GLY A 275 5.41 -0.62 6.74
C GLY A 275 6.42 0.04 7.66
N HIS A 276 7.20 0.97 7.09
CA HIS A 276 8.14 1.78 7.86
C HIS A 276 7.44 2.64 8.91
N ARG A 277 6.29 3.22 8.56
CA ARG A 277 5.54 4.16 9.41
C ARG A 277 4.37 3.54 10.17
N TYR A 278 3.64 2.60 9.57
CA TYR A 278 2.40 2.08 10.15
C TYR A 278 2.25 0.58 9.91
N VAL A 279 1.38 -0.01 10.71
CA VAL A 279 0.84 -1.36 10.53
C VAL A 279 -0.55 -1.25 9.86
N GLY A 280 -0.73 -1.86 8.70
CA GLY A 280 -1.95 -1.81 7.89
C GLY A 280 -2.78 -3.08 8.04
N ALA A 281 -4.04 -2.93 8.48
CA ALA A 281 -4.99 -4.04 8.54
C ALA A 281 -5.58 -4.34 7.14
N TYR A 282 -4.91 -5.20 6.36
CA TYR A 282 -5.20 -5.38 4.93
C TYR A 282 -6.43 -6.25 4.65
N LEU A 283 -6.43 -7.47 5.16
CA LEU A 283 -7.50 -8.42 4.87
C LEU A 283 -7.71 -9.33 6.07
N TYR A 284 -8.97 -9.61 6.42
CA TYR A 284 -9.29 -10.56 7.47
C TYR A 284 -10.46 -11.46 7.09
N GLY A 285 -10.51 -12.65 7.69
CA GLY A 285 -11.56 -13.64 7.56
C GLY A 285 -11.93 -14.19 8.93
N ALA A 286 -13.21 -14.54 9.12
CA ALA A 286 -13.69 -15.16 10.36
C ALA A 286 -14.88 -16.06 10.09
N ILE A 287 -15.06 -17.11 10.90
CA ILE A 287 -16.28 -17.90 10.86
C ILE A 287 -17.48 -17.02 11.28
N PRO A 288 -18.67 -17.17 10.66
CA PRO A 288 -19.83 -16.32 10.96
C PRO A 288 -20.21 -16.29 12.46
N ASP A 289 -20.19 -17.44 13.11
CA ASP A 289 -20.61 -17.61 14.51
C ASP A 289 -19.69 -16.89 15.50
N LEU A 290 -18.45 -16.58 15.11
CA LEU A 290 -17.50 -15.87 15.96
C LEU A 290 -18.02 -14.47 16.35
N ARG A 291 -18.79 -13.82 15.46
CA ARG A 291 -19.34 -12.47 15.71
C ARG A 291 -20.46 -12.46 16.75
N ALA A 292 -21.17 -13.58 16.94
CA ALA A 292 -22.14 -13.73 18.02
C ALA A 292 -21.45 -13.82 19.40
N CYS A 293 -20.17 -14.22 19.37
CA CYS A 293 -19.40 -14.58 20.54
C CYS A 293 -18.48 -13.46 21.02
N VAL A 294 -17.82 -12.76 20.09
CA VAL A 294 -16.81 -11.73 20.36
C VAL A 294 -16.86 -10.58 19.35
N ASP A 295 -16.28 -9.44 19.72
CA ASP A 295 -16.05 -8.33 18.80
C ASP A 295 -14.76 -8.58 18.00
N VAL A 296 -14.89 -9.23 16.84
CA VAL A 296 -13.77 -9.65 15.98
C VAL A 296 -12.87 -8.46 15.61
N SER A 297 -13.45 -7.31 15.27
CA SER A 297 -12.67 -6.12 14.92
C SER A 297 -11.86 -5.58 16.10
N LEU A 298 -12.40 -5.64 17.32
CA LEU A 298 -11.67 -5.24 18.52
C LEU A 298 -10.54 -6.23 18.87
N MET A 299 -10.79 -7.53 18.68
CA MET A 299 -9.78 -8.58 18.87
C MET A 299 -8.59 -8.40 17.91
N MET A 300 -8.85 -8.14 16.63
CA MET A 300 -7.82 -7.88 15.62
C MET A 300 -7.11 -6.55 15.86
N LEU A 301 -7.86 -5.49 16.20
CA LEU A 301 -7.25 -4.19 16.53
C LEU A 301 -6.27 -4.29 17.69
N ARG A 302 -6.58 -5.09 18.74
CA ARG A 302 -5.64 -5.35 19.84
C ARG A 302 -4.32 -5.92 19.33
N GLN A 303 -4.35 -6.88 18.41
CA GLN A 303 -3.14 -7.49 17.85
C GLN A 303 -2.38 -6.52 16.94
N ASN A 304 -3.08 -5.77 16.09
CA ASN A 304 -2.44 -4.80 15.19
C ASN A 304 -1.74 -3.68 15.95
N LEU A 305 -2.31 -3.23 17.08
CA LEU A 305 -1.67 -2.27 17.98
C LEU A 305 -0.43 -2.87 18.67
N ALA A 306 -0.50 -4.13 19.09
CA ALA A 306 0.65 -4.83 19.67
C ALA A 306 1.81 -4.93 18.66
N ILE A 307 1.52 -5.35 17.42
CA ILE A 307 2.52 -5.39 16.34
C ILE A 307 3.10 -4.00 16.08
N ALA A 308 2.26 -2.95 16.04
CA ALA A 308 2.73 -1.59 15.81
C ALA A 308 3.69 -1.13 16.92
N ARG A 309 3.37 -1.42 18.18
CA ARG A 309 4.23 -1.11 19.34
C ARG A 309 5.53 -1.90 19.29
N ASP A 310 5.45 -3.22 19.12
CA ASP A 310 6.60 -4.12 19.18
C ASP A 310 7.55 -3.90 18.00
N ARG A 311 7.06 -3.33 16.89
CA ARG A 311 7.86 -2.92 15.72
C ARG A 311 8.19 -1.42 15.69
N HIS A 312 7.91 -0.67 16.77
CA HIS A 312 8.16 0.77 16.89
C HIS A 312 7.60 1.62 15.74
N ARG A 313 6.39 1.29 15.29
CA ARG A 313 5.67 2.04 14.25
C ARG A 313 4.89 3.19 14.86
N GLN A 314 4.58 4.20 14.05
CA GLN A 314 3.85 5.41 14.50
C GLN A 314 2.38 5.11 14.78
N GLY A 315 1.81 4.07 14.17
CA GLY A 315 0.41 3.73 14.34
C GLY A 315 -0.08 2.55 13.54
N VAL A 316 -1.39 2.34 13.65
CA VAL A 316 -2.16 1.39 12.85
C VAL A 316 -2.98 2.17 11.84
N SER A 317 -2.84 1.82 10.56
CA SER A 317 -3.74 2.24 9.51
C SER A 317 -4.82 1.18 9.31
N LEU A 318 -6.08 1.59 9.37
CA LEU A 318 -7.23 0.77 8.98
C LEU A 318 -7.44 0.76 7.45
N LEU A 319 -6.43 1.27 6.74
CA LEU A 319 -6.33 1.38 5.28
C LEU A 319 -7.55 2.10 4.67
N ARG A 320 -7.80 1.92 3.37
CA ARG A 320 -8.84 2.66 2.65
C ARG A 320 -10.22 2.38 3.23
N GLY A 321 -11.07 3.39 3.21
CA GLY A 321 -12.47 3.32 3.59
C GLY A 321 -12.74 3.98 4.95
N ASP A 322 -13.84 4.70 5.02
CA ASP A 322 -14.37 5.39 6.20
C ASP A 322 -15.61 4.68 6.77
N GLU A 323 -15.69 3.35 6.61
CA GLU A 323 -16.84 2.56 7.04
C GLU A 323 -17.19 2.86 8.52
N PRO A 324 -18.47 3.02 8.89
CA PRO A 324 -18.87 3.52 10.21
C PRO A 324 -18.28 2.74 11.39
N TYR A 325 -18.05 1.43 11.21
CA TYR A 325 -17.45 0.59 12.26
C TYR A 325 -15.99 0.94 12.57
N LYS A 326 -15.24 1.57 11.65
CA LYS A 326 -13.85 2.03 11.88
C LYS A 326 -13.82 3.33 12.68
N LEU A 327 -14.82 4.19 12.50
CA LEU A 327 -14.92 5.50 13.16
C LEU A 327 -15.13 5.39 14.68
N LYS A 328 -15.68 4.27 15.17
CA LYS A 328 -15.91 4.03 16.61
C LYS A 328 -14.64 4.13 17.46
N TRP A 329 -13.45 3.99 16.85
CA TRP A 329 -12.15 4.08 17.52
C TRP A 329 -11.57 5.50 17.58
N ARG A 330 -12.32 6.50 17.10
CA ARG A 330 -11.86 7.89 16.93
C ARG A 330 -10.51 8.00 16.20
N PRO A 331 -10.36 7.35 15.02
CA PRO A 331 -9.15 7.47 14.23
C PRO A 331 -8.97 8.89 13.66
N THR A 332 -7.74 9.24 13.33
CA THR A 332 -7.42 10.44 12.56
C THR A 332 -7.60 10.13 11.06
N PRO A 333 -8.45 10.88 10.34
CA PRO A 333 -8.60 10.69 8.90
C PRO A 333 -7.40 11.28 8.16
N VAL A 334 -6.81 10.49 7.26
CA VAL A 334 -5.76 10.88 6.32
C VAL A 334 -6.32 10.72 4.91
N ARG A 335 -6.36 11.81 4.15
CA ARG A 335 -6.89 11.81 2.78
C ARG A 335 -5.76 11.51 1.80
N ASN A 336 -5.92 10.46 0.99
CA ASN A 336 -5.06 10.22 -0.16
C ASN A 336 -5.44 11.13 -1.32
N GLU A 337 -4.51 11.32 -2.27
CA GLU A 337 -4.75 12.01 -3.53
C GLU A 337 -4.62 11.05 -4.71
N ARG A 338 -5.31 11.36 -5.79
CA ARG A 338 -4.96 10.86 -7.12
C ARG A 338 -4.14 11.93 -7.82
N ILE A 339 -2.97 11.54 -8.31
CA ILE A 339 -2.04 12.41 -9.03
C ILE A 339 -1.93 11.90 -10.46
N ILE A 340 -2.26 12.77 -11.42
CA ILE A 340 -2.11 12.50 -12.84
C ILE A 340 -0.98 13.39 -13.37
N LEU A 341 0.10 12.75 -13.86
CA LEU A 341 1.23 13.43 -14.47
C LEU A 341 1.07 13.40 -16.00
N GLY A 342 0.93 14.56 -16.63
CA GLY A 342 0.71 14.66 -18.06
C GLY A 342 1.98 14.46 -18.86
N ARG A 343 1.94 13.59 -19.88
CA ARG A 343 2.95 13.55 -20.94
C ARG A 343 2.46 14.32 -22.15
N SER A 344 1.39 13.91 -22.82
CA SER A 344 0.95 14.56 -24.07
C SER A 344 -0.28 15.45 -23.89
N ALA A 345 -0.69 16.19 -24.93
CA ALA A 345 -1.92 17.00 -24.90
C ALA A 345 -3.18 16.18 -24.53
N ALA A 346 -3.22 14.90 -24.93
CA ALA A 346 -4.31 13.99 -24.59
C ALA A 346 -4.46 13.73 -23.07
N ALA A 347 -3.45 14.06 -22.25
CA ALA A 347 -3.52 13.95 -20.80
C ALA A 347 -4.65 14.80 -20.19
N ALA A 348 -4.95 15.95 -20.78
CA ALA A 348 -6.02 16.82 -20.28
C ALA A 348 -7.40 16.17 -20.42
N ALA A 349 -7.67 15.52 -21.56
CA ALA A 349 -8.91 14.78 -21.78
C ALA A 349 -9.03 13.58 -20.84
N PHE A 350 -7.93 12.82 -20.69
CA PHE A 350 -7.86 11.74 -19.70
C PHE A 350 -8.15 12.22 -18.27
N ALA A 351 -7.51 13.32 -17.85
CA ALA A 351 -7.70 13.89 -16.51
C ALA A 351 -9.15 14.36 -16.27
N GLY A 352 -9.78 14.99 -17.27
CA GLY A 352 -11.20 15.38 -17.21
C GLY A 352 -12.13 14.18 -17.03
N LEU A 353 -11.92 13.09 -17.80
CA LEU A 353 -12.70 11.86 -17.66
C LEU A 353 -12.46 11.16 -16.32
N ALA A 354 -11.21 11.15 -15.85
CA ALA A 354 -10.83 10.61 -14.55
C ALA A 354 -11.55 11.34 -13.40
N GLN A 355 -11.60 12.67 -13.45
CA GLN A 355 -12.33 13.51 -12.50
C GLN A 355 -13.83 13.26 -12.54
N ALA A 356 -14.44 13.27 -13.73
CA ALA A 356 -15.87 13.04 -13.90
C ALA A 356 -16.29 11.69 -13.33
N ARG A 357 -15.52 10.62 -13.59
CA ARG A 357 -15.80 9.29 -13.04
C ARG A 357 -15.62 9.21 -11.52
N GLY A 358 -14.59 9.85 -10.98
CA GLY A 358 -14.39 9.95 -9.53
C GLY A 358 -15.59 10.62 -8.85
N TYR A 359 -16.10 11.71 -9.43
CA TYR A 359 -17.26 12.41 -8.93
C TYR A 359 -18.54 11.56 -8.95
N VAL A 360 -18.79 10.84 -10.05
CA VAL A 360 -19.95 9.93 -10.16
C VAL A 360 -19.87 8.80 -9.13
N SER A 361 -18.69 8.22 -8.93
CA SER A 361 -18.48 7.16 -7.93
C SER A 361 -18.78 7.67 -6.50
N ALA A 362 -18.23 8.83 -6.14
CA ALA A 362 -18.47 9.44 -4.82
C ALA A 362 -19.95 9.74 -4.56
N ARG A 363 -20.70 10.17 -5.60
CA ARG A 363 -22.16 10.38 -5.49
C ARG A 363 -22.94 9.09 -5.28
N ARG A 364 -22.57 8.00 -5.97
CA ARG A 364 -23.22 6.70 -5.80
C ARG A 364 -23.03 6.15 -4.39
N HIS A 365 -21.82 6.27 -3.84
CA HIS A 365 -21.53 5.85 -2.46
C HIS A 365 -22.35 6.64 -1.43
N ARG A 366 -22.41 7.98 -1.54
CA ARG A 366 -23.25 8.81 -0.65
C ARG A 366 -24.75 8.51 -0.75
N GLY A 367 -25.22 8.11 -1.94
CA GLY A 367 -26.63 7.72 -2.13
C GLY A 367 -26.99 6.38 -1.49
N GLN A 368 -26.04 5.44 -1.38
CA GLN A 368 -26.26 4.15 -0.72
C GLN A 368 -26.22 4.23 0.81
N GLU A 369 -25.49 5.19 1.39
CA GLU A 369 -25.44 5.44 2.83
C GLU A 369 -26.69 6.17 3.38
N GLY A 370 -27.50 6.80 2.50
CA GLY A 370 -28.72 7.52 2.88
C GLY A 370 -29.99 6.67 2.98
N HIS A 371 -29.91 5.35 2.75
CA HIS A 371 -31.05 4.42 2.77
C HIS A 371 -30.80 3.18 3.67
N GLY A 372 -29.84 3.25 4.60
CA GLY A 372 -29.50 2.18 5.54
C GLY A 372 -29.88 2.47 6.98
#